data_AF-A0A384K6J3-F1
#
_entry.id   AF-A0A384K6J3-F1
#
_cell.length_a   1.000
_cell.length_b   1.000
_cell.length_c   1.000
_cell.angle_alpha   90.00
_cell.angle_beta   90.00
_cell.angle_gamma   90.00
#
_symmetry.space_group_name_H-M   'P 1'
#
loop_
_entity.id
_entity.type
_entity.pdbx_description
1 polymer ?
#
loop_
_entity_poly.entity_id
_entity_poly.type
_entity_poly.pdbx_seq_one_letter_code
_entity_poly.pdbx_strand_id
1 'polypeptide(L)'
;MRLVCAKLRFNTRSFSKTPIKMATKTVLILGSGPRIGEAVSEKFAAEGYKVAIVSRKGTDSVNEKGYLSLSADFANTDPSILASVFDKFKSEFSTAPSVVIYNAGSITPPPDAESALSIPSVSRHQTNFQPLVSAHKSPLHLNVLKKISPHLPLEAFLIHRNAKFVALQARVANDLNVNVVTPFIAAQEAIKGWETLPEESKKVFIYTGNICNVAVLPVPLLLNGGMGKAATAYWLGVADGAYTAKGYR
;
A
#
# COMPACT_ATOMS: atom_id res chain seq x y z
N MET A 1 85.22 -9.09 -5.57
CA MET A 1 83.78 -9.29 -5.33
C MET A 1 83.14 -7.93 -5.04
N ARG A 2 82.39 -7.35 -5.99
CA ARG A 2 81.66 -6.08 -5.78
C ARG A 2 80.25 -6.38 -5.33
N LEU A 3 79.89 -5.83 -4.17
CA LEU A 3 78.59 -5.87 -3.55
C LEU A 3 77.62 -4.96 -4.34
N VAL A 4 76.51 -5.49 -4.84
CA VAL A 4 75.42 -4.68 -5.43
C VAL A 4 74.25 -4.70 -4.46
N CYS A 5 74.06 -3.59 -3.74
CA CYS A 5 72.90 -3.36 -2.88
C CYS A 5 71.76 -2.78 -3.74
N ALA A 6 70.72 -3.58 -3.97
CA ALA A 6 69.52 -3.15 -4.70
C ALA A 6 68.67 -2.24 -3.81
N LYS A 7 68.53 -0.97 -4.21
CA LYS A 7 67.71 0.03 -3.53
C LYS A 7 66.24 -0.19 -3.91
N LEU A 8 65.45 -0.80 -3.03
CA LEU A 8 63.99 -0.88 -3.20
C LEU A 8 63.39 0.53 -3.17
N ARG A 9 62.77 0.95 -4.29
CA ARG A 9 61.93 2.15 -4.35
C ARG A 9 60.52 1.76 -3.91
N PHE A 10 60.10 2.24 -2.74
CA PHE A 10 58.71 2.18 -2.33
C PHE A 10 57.89 3.21 -3.12
N ASN A 11 56.90 2.73 -3.87
CA ASN A 11 55.93 3.56 -4.58
C ASN A 11 54.88 4.04 -3.57
N THR A 12 55.00 5.26 -3.08
CA THR A 12 53.96 5.89 -2.26
C THR A 12 52.84 6.38 -3.17
N ARG A 13 51.88 5.49 -3.49
CA ARG A 13 50.60 5.93 -4.04
C ARG A 13 49.91 6.82 -3.01
N SER A 14 49.76 8.09 -3.36
CA SER A 14 48.89 9.04 -2.67
C SER A 14 47.48 8.46 -2.58
N PHE A 15 47.03 8.12 -1.38
CA PHE A 15 45.62 7.84 -1.13
C PHE A 15 44.87 9.17 -1.17
N SER A 16 43.95 9.29 -2.11
CA SER A 16 42.99 10.40 -2.16
C SER A 16 42.28 10.51 -0.81
N LYS A 17 42.45 11.63 -0.11
CA LYS A 17 41.77 11.96 1.16
C LYS A 17 40.39 12.59 0.93
N THR A 18 39.68 12.23 -0.14
CA THR A 18 38.28 12.65 -0.26
C THR A 18 37.46 11.78 0.69
N PRO A 19 36.78 12.33 1.70
CA PRO A 19 35.92 11.54 2.57
C PRO A 19 34.84 10.89 1.68
N ILE A 20 34.80 9.56 1.66
CA ILE A 20 33.69 8.83 1.05
C ILE A 20 32.46 9.23 1.85
N LYS A 21 31.62 10.09 1.28
CA LYS A 21 30.31 10.43 1.84
C LYS A 21 29.47 9.17 1.75
N MET A 22 29.55 8.33 2.79
CA MET A 22 28.76 7.11 2.89
C MET A 22 27.28 7.49 2.72
N ALA A 23 26.62 6.90 1.71
CA ALA A 23 25.22 7.15 1.47
C ALA A 23 24.42 6.74 2.70
N THR A 24 23.62 7.66 3.23
CA THR A 24 22.74 7.39 4.38
C THR A 24 21.73 6.33 3.97
N LYS A 25 21.75 5.18 4.63
CA LYS A 25 20.76 4.12 4.42
C LYS A 25 19.44 4.54 5.08
N THR A 26 18.41 4.72 4.28
CA THR A 26 17.10 5.17 4.76
C THR A 26 15.99 4.31 4.17
N VAL A 27 15.00 3.97 4.98
CA VAL A 27 13.85 3.15 4.57
C VAL A 27 12.54 3.79 5.01
N LEU A 28 11.57 3.82 4.09
CA LEU A 28 10.20 4.25 4.34
C LEU A 28 9.26 3.03 4.22
N ILE A 29 8.55 2.68 5.29
CA ILE A 29 7.66 1.52 5.35
C ILE A 29 6.22 2.00 5.42
N LEU A 30 5.50 1.86 4.29
CA LEU A 30 4.10 2.22 4.12
C LEU A 30 3.20 1.05 4.53
N GLY A 31 2.45 1.22 5.61
CA GLY A 31 1.59 0.18 6.18
C GLY A 31 2.29 -0.66 7.25
N SER A 32 3.06 -0.03 8.12
CA SER A 32 3.69 -0.72 9.25
C SER A 32 2.67 -0.99 10.35
N GLY A 33 2.09 -2.18 10.33
CA GLY A 33 1.21 -2.70 11.39
C GLY A 33 1.88 -3.82 12.20
N PRO A 34 1.19 -4.33 13.23
CA PRO A 34 1.69 -5.44 14.04
C PRO A 34 2.04 -6.65 13.17
N ARG A 35 3.13 -7.35 13.52
CA ARG A 35 3.73 -8.50 12.81
C ARG A 35 4.72 -8.09 11.72
N ILE A 36 4.32 -8.12 10.44
CA ILE A 36 5.25 -7.95 9.30
C ILE A 36 5.92 -6.57 9.32
N GLY A 37 5.14 -5.51 9.52
CA GLY A 37 5.66 -4.14 9.51
C GLY A 37 6.73 -3.91 10.59
N GLU A 38 6.45 -4.37 11.81
CA GLU A 38 7.37 -4.28 12.94
C GLU A 38 8.65 -5.10 12.72
N ALA A 39 8.54 -6.38 12.36
CA ALA A 39 9.69 -7.23 12.11
C ALA A 39 10.60 -6.69 10.99
N VAL A 40 10.00 -6.16 9.92
CA VAL A 40 10.74 -5.51 8.83
C VAL A 40 11.45 -4.25 9.34
N SER A 41 10.76 -3.42 10.12
CA SER A 41 11.34 -2.21 10.70
C SER A 41 12.56 -2.51 11.57
N GLU A 42 12.45 -3.50 12.46
CA GLU A 42 13.55 -3.95 13.33
C GLU A 42 14.72 -4.52 12.55
N LYS A 43 14.46 -5.30 11.49
CA LYS A 43 15.51 -5.84 10.65
C LYS A 43 16.28 -4.72 9.93
N PHE A 44 15.59 -3.74 9.35
CA PHE A 44 16.26 -2.62 8.68
C PHE A 44 17.04 -1.75 9.67
N ALA A 45 16.48 -1.49 10.86
CA ALA A 45 17.19 -0.75 11.91
C ALA A 45 18.48 -1.48 12.34
N ALA A 46 18.44 -2.80 12.50
CA ALA A 46 19.61 -3.63 12.84
C ALA A 46 20.71 -3.58 11.75
N GLU A 47 20.34 -3.37 10.49
CA GLU A 47 21.26 -3.20 9.35
C GLU A 47 21.75 -1.74 9.19
N GLY A 48 21.42 -0.86 10.16
CA GLY A 48 21.88 0.52 10.23
C GLY A 48 21.06 1.51 9.39
N TYR A 49 19.82 1.16 9.00
CA TYR A 49 18.94 2.09 8.31
C TYR A 49 18.29 3.08 9.28
N LYS A 50 18.14 4.33 8.86
CA LYS A 50 17.13 5.23 9.44
C LYS A 50 15.76 4.80 8.96
N VAL A 51 14.85 4.54 9.89
CA VAL A 51 13.54 3.95 9.60
C VAL A 51 12.44 4.98 9.79
N ALA A 52 11.60 5.14 8.77
CA ALA A 52 10.28 5.72 8.93
C ALA A 52 9.20 4.67 8.72
N ILE A 53 8.19 4.69 9.58
CA ILE A 53 7.02 3.84 9.50
C ILE A 53 5.79 4.71 9.29
N VAL A 54 4.87 4.23 8.46
CA VAL A 54 3.62 4.94 8.15
C VAL A 54 2.45 4.02 8.40
N SER A 55 1.48 4.48 9.18
CA SER A 55 0.25 3.76 9.46
C SER A 55 -0.90 4.72 9.71
N ARG A 56 -2.14 4.24 9.75
CA ARG A 56 -3.31 5.06 10.12
C ARG A 56 -3.26 5.60 11.56
N LYS A 57 -2.42 5.01 12.42
CA LYS A 57 -2.26 5.38 13.84
C LYS A 57 -0.90 6.03 14.11
N GLY A 58 -0.21 6.52 13.08
CA GLY A 58 1.05 7.24 13.26
C GLY A 58 0.86 8.51 14.09
N THR A 59 1.93 8.94 14.76
CA THR A 59 1.94 10.04 15.72
C THR A 59 2.54 11.33 15.17
N ASP A 60 3.03 11.31 13.92
CA ASP A 60 3.85 12.37 13.31
C ASP A 60 5.05 12.78 14.17
N SER A 61 5.68 11.80 14.82
CA SER A 61 6.82 12.00 15.72
C SER A 61 7.77 10.80 15.71
N VAL A 62 8.97 10.99 16.24
CA VAL A 62 9.91 9.89 16.48
C VAL A 62 9.45 9.11 17.71
N ASN A 63 9.31 7.78 17.57
CA ASN A 63 8.89 6.91 18.67
C ASN A 63 10.06 6.49 19.58
N GLU A 64 9.76 5.74 20.63
CA GLU A 64 10.76 5.21 21.60
C GLU A 64 11.82 4.29 20.99
N LYS A 65 11.54 3.67 19.83
CA LYS A 65 12.52 2.87 19.06
C LYS A 65 13.40 3.73 18.14
N GLY A 66 13.18 5.04 18.09
CA GLY A 66 13.91 5.96 17.21
C GLY A 66 13.40 5.99 15.77
N TYR A 67 12.21 5.45 15.49
CA TYR A 67 11.62 5.47 14.15
C TYR A 67 10.75 6.71 13.97
N LEU A 68 10.85 7.38 12.82
CA LEU A 68 9.88 8.39 12.43
C LEU A 68 8.53 7.72 12.17
N SER A 69 7.50 8.03 12.97
CA SER A 69 6.18 7.42 12.85
C SER A 69 5.17 8.42 12.27
N LEU A 70 4.78 8.24 11.01
CA LEU A 70 3.88 9.14 10.27
C LEU A 70 2.48 8.58 10.12
N SER A 71 1.48 9.48 10.06
CA SER A 71 0.09 9.09 9.81
C SER A 71 -0.30 9.22 8.33
N ALA A 72 -0.94 8.19 7.77
CA ALA A 72 -1.59 8.25 6.47
C ALA A 72 -2.69 7.19 6.32
N ASP A 73 -3.73 7.50 5.56
CA ASP A 73 -4.74 6.54 5.11
C ASP A 73 -4.52 6.18 3.63
N PHE A 74 -4.14 4.94 3.38
CA PHE A 74 -3.83 4.46 2.03
C PHE A 74 -5.05 4.14 1.17
N ALA A 75 -6.27 4.22 1.72
CA ALA A 75 -7.49 4.20 0.93
C ALA A 75 -7.74 5.54 0.21
N ASN A 76 -7.16 6.64 0.71
CA ASN A 76 -7.20 7.94 0.07
C ASN A 76 -6.15 8.02 -1.04
N THR A 77 -6.62 8.16 -2.28
CA THR A 77 -5.77 8.19 -3.48
C THR A 77 -5.38 9.60 -3.92
N ASP A 78 -5.63 10.62 -3.09
CA ASP A 78 -5.10 11.96 -3.34
C ASP A 78 -3.55 11.92 -3.28
N PRO A 79 -2.85 12.24 -4.40
CA PRO A 79 -1.39 12.24 -4.42
C PRO A 79 -0.75 13.15 -3.36
N SER A 80 -1.45 14.18 -2.90
CA SER A 80 -0.97 15.11 -1.87
C SER A 80 -0.63 14.41 -0.54
N ILE A 81 -1.33 13.31 -0.22
CA ILE A 81 -1.12 12.53 1.00
C ILE A 81 0.27 11.89 0.98
N LEU A 82 0.62 11.23 -0.13
CA LEU A 82 1.91 10.56 -0.26
C LEU A 82 3.03 11.57 -0.44
N ALA A 83 2.81 12.66 -1.18
CA ALA A 83 3.77 13.76 -1.26
C ALA A 83 4.12 14.30 0.14
N SER A 84 3.12 14.55 0.99
CA SER A 84 3.33 15.01 2.37
C SER A 84 4.12 14.01 3.21
N VAL A 85 3.87 12.70 3.06
CA VAL A 85 4.65 11.65 3.75
C VAL A 85 6.13 11.71 3.35
N PHE A 86 6.42 11.84 2.06
CA PHE A 86 7.79 11.93 1.54
C PHE A 86 8.47 13.24 1.95
N ASP A 87 7.73 14.35 2.02
CA ASP A 87 8.24 15.64 2.49
C ASP A 87 8.62 15.61 3.98
N LYS A 88 7.75 15.04 4.82
CA LYS A 88 8.02 14.84 6.25
C LYS A 88 9.25 13.94 6.45
N PHE A 89 9.34 12.85 5.68
CA PHE A 89 10.52 11.97 5.69
C PHE A 89 11.81 12.73 5.33
N LYS A 90 11.78 13.49 4.24
CA LYS A 90 12.93 14.26 3.76
C LYS A 90 13.33 15.34 4.76
N SER A 91 12.36 15.95 5.43
CA SER A 91 12.59 16.96 6.46
C SER A 91 13.32 16.36 7.66
N GLU A 92 12.89 15.18 8.11
CA GLU A 92 13.52 14.47 9.23
C GLU A 92 14.94 13.97 8.88
N PHE A 93 15.12 13.34 7.72
CA PHE A 93 16.38 12.67 7.40
C PHE A 93 17.31 13.44 6.47
N SER A 94 16.90 14.60 5.98
CA SER A 94 17.62 15.43 4.99
C SER A 94 17.96 14.68 3.69
N THR A 95 17.24 13.62 3.38
CA THR A 95 17.44 12.77 2.19
C THR A 95 16.17 12.00 1.85
N ALA A 96 16.03 11.59 0.59
CA ALA A 96 14.93 10.73 0.15
C ALA A 96 15.10 9.28 0.64
N PRO A 97 14.03 8.48 0.71
CA PRO A 97 14.14 7.07 1.06
C PRO A 97 14.88 6.29 -0.04
N SER A 98 16.00 5.66 0.30
CA SER A 98 16.70 4.74 -0.61
C SER A 98 15.92 3.43 -0.82
N VAL A 99 15.12 3.03 0.18
CA VAL A 99 14.24 1.88 0.12
C VAL A 99 12.84 2.31 0.50
N VAL A 100 11.85 1.96 -0.32
CA VAL A 100 10.42 2.15 -0.01
C VAL A 100 9.75 0.78 0.03
N ILE A 101 9.07 0.48 1.12
CA ILE A 101 8.36 -0.80 1.31
C ILE A 101 6.88 -0.51 1.44
N TYR A 102 6.11 -1.00 0.49
CA TYR A 102 4.65 -0.98 0.55
C TYR A 102 4.12 -2.31 1.11
N ASN A 103 3.68 -2.28 2.36
CA ASN A 103 3.12 -3.43 3.09
C ASN A 103 1.61 -3.27 3.37
N ALA A 104 1.03 -2.08 3.18
CA ALA A 104 -0.40 -1.90 3.37
C ALA A 104 -1.21 -2.85 2.48
N GLY A 105 -2.30 -3.39 3.02
CA GLY A 105 -3.19 -4.30 2.31
C GLY A 105 -4.60 -4.22 2.86
N SER A 106 -5.58 -4.36 1.97
CA SER A 106 -7.01 -4.35 2.32
C SER A 106 -7.72 -5.50 1.62
N ILE A 107 -8.62 -6.15 2.35
CA ILE A 107 -9.51 -7.19 1.83
C ILE A 107 -10.87 -6.98 2.50
N THR A 108 -11.90 -6.81 1.69
CA THR A 108 -13.29 -6.84 2.13
C THR A 108 -13.85 -8.25 1.94
N PRO A 109 -14.34 -8.91 3.00
CA PRO A 109 -15.05 -10.18 2.86
C PRO A 109 -16.29 -10.05 1.95
N PRO A 110 -16.55 -11.04 1.08
CA PRO A 110 -17.76 -11.04 0.27
C PRO A 110 -19.01 -11.19 1.16
N PRO A 111 -20.19 -10.66 0.75
CA PRO A 111 -21.44 -10.86 1.49
C PRO A 111 -21.88 -12.33 1.54
N ASP A 112 -21.57 -13.08 0.49
CA ASP A 112 -21.76 -14.53 0.42
C ASP A 112 -20.39 -15.20 0.26
N ALA A 113 -20.01 -15.98 1.26
CA ALA A 113 -18.71 -16.63 1.34
C ALA A 113 -18.48 -17.70 0.26
N GLU A 114 -19.56 -18.22 -0.32
CA GLU A 114 -19.51 -19.27 -1.35
C GLU A 114 -19.57 -18.69 -2.78
N SER A 115 -19.80 -17.38 -2.92
CA SER A 115 -19.93 -16.73 -4.21
C SER A 115 -18.88 -15.62 -4.40
N ALA A 116 -17.94 -15.89 -5.31
CA ALA A 116 -16.93 -14.92 -5.72
C ALA A 116 -17.54 -13.64 -6.34
N LEU A 117 -18.71 -13.75 -6.95
CA LEU A 117 -19.40 -12.63 -7.62
C LEU A 117 -20.61 -12.14 -6.82
N SER A 118 -20.59 -12.33 -5.51
CA SER A 118 -21.69 -11.95 -4.60
C SER A 118 -21.90 -10.44 -4.45
N ILE A 119 -21.09 -9.63 -5.13
CA ILE A 119 -21.31 -8.19 -5.25
C ILE A 119 -22.43 -7.95 -6.25
N PRO A 120 -23.60 -7.49 -5.82
CA PRO A 120 -24.78 -7.45 -6.68
C PRO A 120 -24.61 -6.35 -7.74
N SER A 121 -24.83 -6.69 -9.00
CA SER A 121 -24.84 -5.72 -10.10
C SER A 121 -26.10 -4.87 -9.98
N VAL A 122 -25.96 -3.57 -9.76
CA VAL A 122 -27.10 -2.64 -9.83
C VAL A 122 -27.54 -2.54 -11.29
N SER A 123 -28.56 -3.30 -11.68
CA SER A 123 -29.27 -3.05 -12.94
C SER A 123 -30.09 -1.77 -12.79
N ARG A 124 -29.54 -0.64 -13.24
CA ARG A 124 -30.25 0.66 -13.31
C ARG A 124 -31.51 0.61 -14.20
N HIS A 125 -31.73 -0.49 -14.92
CA HIS A 125 -32.92 -0.76 -15.75
C HIS A 125 -33.98 -1.66 -15.10
N GLN A 126 -33.82 -2.09 -13.85
CA GLN A 126 -34.86 -2.85 -13.14
C GLN A 126 -35.72 -1.95 -12.24
N THR A 127 -35.90 -0.68 -12.61
CA THR A 127 -37.01 0.16 -12.13
C THR A 127 -38.28 -0.15 -12.93
N ASN A 128 -38.66 -1.42 -13.04
CA ASN A 128 -40.04 -1.75 -13.37
C ASN A 128 -40.80 -1.81 -12.05
N PHE A 129 -41.47 -0.70 -11.71
CA PHE A 129 -42.54 -0.70 -10.73
C PHE A 129 -43.64 -1.66 -11.21
N GLN A 130 -43.55 -2.92 -10.82
CA GLN A 130 -44.68 -3.84 -10.82
C GLN A 130 -45.28 -3.77 -9.41
N PRO A 131 -46.49 -3.23 -9.23
CA PRO A 131 -47.17 -3.34 -7.95
C PRO A 131 -47.49 -4.83 -7.74
N LEU A 132 -46.91 -5.42 -6.69
CA LEU A 132 -47.24 -6.76 -6.22
C LEU A 132 -48.70 -6.78 -5.71
N VAL A 133 -49.64 -6.88 -6.65
CA VAL A 133 -51.01 -7.31 -6.40
C VAL A 133 -51.06 -8.79 -6.76
N SER A 134 -50.53 -9.64 -5.88
CA SER A 134 -50.96 -11.04 -5.66
C SER A 134 -49.84 -11.82 -4.98
N ALA A 135 -49.95 -11.99 -3.66
CA ALA A 135 -49.60 -13.22 -2.96
C ALA A 135 -49.99 -13.06 -1.47
N HIS A 136 -50.67 -14.08 -0.97
CA HIS A 136 -51.21 -14.22 0.38
C HIS A 136 -50.33 -13.65 1.50
N LYS A 137 -50.88 -12.68 2.23
CA LYS A 137 -50.35 -12.19 3.51
C LYS A 137 -50.51 -13.28 4.57
N SER A 138 -49.40 -13.79 5.12
CA SER A 138 -49.41 -14.26 6.51
C SER A 138 -49.25 -13.02 7.42
N PRO A 139 -50.18 -12.74 8.36
CA PRO A 139 -50.25 -11.42 9.03
C PRO A 139 -49.14 -11.15 10.07
N LEU A 140 -48.27 -12.13 10.35
CA LEU A 140 -47.43 -12.10 11.55
C LEU A 140 -46.14 -11.26 11.40
N HIS A 141 -45.55 -11.17 10.21
CA HIS A 141 -44.26 -10.48 10.06
C HIS A 141 -44.37 -8.98 9.78
N LEU A 142 -45.52 -8.52 9.27
CA LEU A 142 -45.75 -7.10 8.93
C LEU A 142 -46.22 -6.27 10.14
N ASN A 143 -46.86 -6.90 11.12
CA ASN A 143 -47.39 -6.22 12.30
C ASN A 143 -46.31 -5.92 13.36
N VAL A 144 -45.24 -6.71 13.42
CA VAL A 144 -44.10 -6.46 14.33
C VAL A 144 -43.31 -5.23 13.88
N LEU A 145 -43.12 -5.04 12.57
CA LEU A 145 -42.33 -3.94 12.02
C LEU A 145 -43.09 -2.60 11.97
N LYS A 146 -44.42 -2.61 11.77
CA LYS A 146 -45.26 -1.41 11.88
C LYS A 146 -45.38 -0.87 13.31
N LYS A 147 -45.24 -1.72 14.33
CA LYS A 147 -45.25 -1.31 15.74
C LYS A 147 -44.01 -0.51 16.14
N ILE A 148 -42.89 -0.69 15.45
CA ILE A 148 -41.60 -0.09 15.80
C ILE A 148 -41.40 1.29 15.14
N SER A 149 -42.03 1.57 14.00
CA SER A 149 -42.00 2.89 13.37
C SER A 149 -43.18 3.09 12.41
N PRO A 150 -44.32 3.61 12.88
CA PRO A 150 -45.56 3.73 12.09
C PRO A 150 -45.52 4.82 10.99
N HIS A 151 -44.46 5.64 10.92
CA HIS A 151 -44.40 6.83 10.06
C HIS A 151 -43.38 6.75 8.91
N LEU A 152 -42.66 5.63 8.73
CA LEU A 152 -41.67 5.54 7.64
C LEU A 152 -42.34 5.08 6.33
N PRO A 153 -42.36 5.92 5.26
CA PRO A 153 -42.94 5.53 3.98
C PRO A 153 -42.14 4.38 3.34
N LEU A 154 -42.81 3.54 2.54
CA LEU A 154 -42.21 2.37 1.87
C LEU A 154 -40.94 2.73 1.06
N GLU A 155 -40.88 3.96 0.54
CA GLU A 155 -39.72 4.57 -0.12
C GLU A 155 -38.45 4.58 0.73
N ALA A 156 -38.56 4.76 2.05
CA ALA A 156 -37.41 4.74 2.96
C ALA A 156 -36.75 3.35 3.04
N PHE A 157 -37.51 2.28 2.79
CA PHE A 157 -37.00 0.91 2.78
C PHE A 157 -36.23 0.59 1.48
N LEU A 158 -36.64 1.19 0.36
CA LEU A 158 -35.96 1.07 -0.94
C LEU A 158 -34.62 1.84 -0.94
N ILE A 159 -34.58 3.02 -0.30
CA ILE A 159 -33.34 3.80 -0.11
C ILE A 159 -32.31 2.99 0.69
N HIS A 160 -32.74 2.26 1.72
CA HIS A 160 -31.84 1.46 2.56
C HIS A 160 -31.20 0.27 1.83
N ARG A 161 -31.91 -0.37 0.89
CA ARG A 161 -31.36 -1.46 0.07
C ARG A 161 -30.36 -0.94 -0.97
N ASN A 162 -30.67 0.15 -1.66
CA ASN A 162 -29.74 0.77 -2.62
C ASN A 162 -28.45 1.28 -1.94
N ALA A 163 -28.54 1.82 -0.73
CA ALA A 163 -27.37 2.22 0.05
C ALA A 163 -26.42 1.05 0.36
N LYS A 164 -26.95 -0.15 0.65
CA LYS A 164 -26.11 -1.34 0.93
C LYS A 164 -25.33 -1.83 -0.29
N PHE A 165 -25.92 -1.78 -1.50
CA PHE A 165 -25.22 -2.19 -2.72
C PHE A 165 -24.13 -1.19 -3.13
N VAL A 166 -24.43 0.12 -3.07
CA VAL A 166 -23.44 1.18 -3.32
C VAL A 166 -22.27 1.08 -2.34
N ALA A 167 -22.55 0.76 -1.07
CA ALA A 167 -21.51 0.57 -0.06
C ALA A 167 -20.58 -0.63 -0.35
N LEU A 168 -21.01 -1.63 -1.11
CA LEU A 168 -20.19 -2.82 -1.40
C LEU A 168 -19.28 -2.63 -2.61
N GLN A 169 -19.78 -1.99 -3.68
CA GLN A 169 -18.92 -1.58 -4.80
C GLN A 169 -17.86 -0.57 -4.34
N ALA A 170 -18.24 0.37 -3.46
CA ALA A 170 -17.31 1.28 -2.82
C ALA A 170 -16.22 0.55 -2.02
N ARG A 171 -16.52 -0.61 -1.41
CA ARG A 171 -15.52 -1.43 -0.68
C ARG A 171 -14.52 -2.10 -1.60
N VAL A 172 -14.92 -2.58 -2.79
CA VAL A 172 -13.97 -3.10 -3.80
C VAL A 172 -13.04 -1.99 -4.27
N ALA A 173 -13.60 -0.84 -4.62
CA ALA A 173 -12.80 0.31 -5.02
C ALA A 173 -11.81 0.72 -3.92
N ASN A 174 -12.26 0.75 -2.67
CA ASN A 174 -11.41 1.00 -1.51
C ASN A 174 -10.27 -0.03 -1.38
N ASP A 175 -10.56 -1.32 -1.56
CA ASP A 175 -9.52 -2.37 -1.53
C ASP A 175 -8.50 -2.17 -2.66
N LEU A 176 -8.95 -1.84 -3.88
CA LEU A 176 -8.07 -1.58 -5.01
C LEU A 176 -7.27 -0.28 -4.86
N ASN A 177 -7.82 0.73 -4.20
CA ASN A 177 -7.08 1.93 -3.84
C ASN A 177 -5.86 1.58 -2.99
N VAL A 178 -6.08 0.84 -1.89
CA VAL A 178 -5.00 0.38 -1.00
C VAL A 178 -4.03 -0.55 -1.71
N ASN A 179 -4.54 -1.51 -2.50
CA ASN A 179 -3.70 -2.58 -3.03
C ASN A 179 -3.00 -2.23 -4.36
N VAL A 180 -3.48 -1.24 -5.12
CA VAL A 180 -3.04 -0.93 -6.50
C VAL A 180 -2.71 0.54 -6.71
N VAL A 181 -3.67 1.43 -6.45
CA VAL A 181 -3.51 2.85 -6.82
C VAL A 181 -2.47 3.54 -5.93
N THR A 182 -2.60 3.38 -4.62
CA THR A 182 -1.71 4.00 -3.66
C THR A 182 -0.27 3.48 -3.72
N PRO A 183 0.04 2.18 -3.93
CA PRO A 183 1.42 1.75 -4.16
C PRO A 183 1.98 2.28 -5.47
N PHE A 184 1.17 2.46 -6.52
CA PHE A 184 1.60 3.11 -7.75
C PHE A 184 2.00 4.57 -7.51
N ILE A 185 1.19 5.33 -6.79
CA ILE A 185 1.52 6.72 -6.38
C ILE A 185 2.79 6.74 -5.52
N ALA A 186 2.93 5.82 -4.57
CA ALA A 186 4.14 5.72 -3.74
C ALA A 186 5.40 5.45 -4.57
N ALA A 187 5.31 4.64 -5.64
CA ALA A 187 6.42 4.41 -6.55
C ALA A 187 6.77 5.67 -7.36
N GLN A 188 5.77 6.48 -7.76
CA GLN A 188 6.02 7.77 -8.40
C GLN A 188 6.78 8.72 -7.46
N GLU A 189 6.38 8.82 -6.20
CA GLU A 189 7.09 9.64 -5.20
C GLU A 189 8.50 9.10 -4.91
N ALA A 190 8.68 7.77 -4.88
CA ALA A 190 9.99 7.14 -4.73
C ALA A 190 10.93 7.56 -5.88
N ILE A 191 10.47 7.48 -7.13
CA ILE A 191 11.25 7.88 -8.31
C ILE A 191 11.66 9.35 -8.24
N LYS A 192 10.73 10.26 -7.91
CA LYS A 192 11.04 11.70 -7.72
C LYS A 192 12.12 11.90 -6.66
N GLY A 193 12.04 11.17 -5.55
CA GLY A 193 13.04 11.22 -4.49
C GLY A 193 14.40 10.68 -4.93
N TRP A 194 14.40 9.59 -5.69
CA TRP A 194 15.60 8.90 -6.16
C TRP A 194 16.45 9.69 -7.14
N GLU A 195 15.83 10.58 -7.93
CA GLU A 195 16.54 11.54 -8.77
C GLU A 195 17.42 12.51 -7.95
N THR A 196 17.16 12.65 -6.65
CA THR A 196 17.96 13.48 -5.74
C THR A 196 19.06 12.72 -5.00
N LEU A 197 19.09 11.38 -5.12
CA LEU A 197 20.07 10.54 -4.46
C LEU A 197 21.33 10.36 -5.33
N PRO A 198 22.52 10.17 -4.73
CA PRO A 198 23.71 9.80 -5.47
C PRO A 198 23.48 8.57 -6.37
N GLU A 199 24.13 8.53 -7.52
CA GLU A 199 24.00 7.45 -8.52
C GLU A 199 24.25 6.06 -7.89
N GLU A 200 25.26 5.97 -7.03
CA GLU A 200 25.67 4.73 -6.33
C GLU A 200 24.71 4.27 -5.23
N SER A 201 23.70 5.09 -4.88
CA SER A 201 22.70 4.70 -3.90
C SER A 201 21.84 3.57 -4.49
N LYS A 202 21.73 2.45 -3.77
CA LYS A 202 20.77 1.40 -4.10
C LYS A 202 19.36 1.92 -3.88
N LYS A 203 18.54 1.89 -4.93
CA LYS A 203 17.19 2.45 -4.99
C LYS A 203 16.22 1.31 -5.21
N VAL A 204 15.43 0.99 -4.20
CA VAL A 204 14.59 -0.21 -4.21
C VAL A 204 13.17 0.08 -3.75
N PHE A 205 12.17 -0.34 -4.53
CA PHE A 205 10.76 -0.34 -4.15
C PHE A 205 10.29 -1.79 -3.96
N ILE A 206 9.82 -2.10 -2.75
CA ILE A 206 9.34 -3.44 -2.40
C ILE A 206 7.85 -3.36 -2.17
N TYR A 207 7.07 -4.15 -2.90
CA TYR A 207 5.67 -4.39 -2.58
C TYR A 207 5.49 -5.77 -1.97
N THR A 208 4.80 -5.84 -0.83
CA THR A 208 4.62 -7.10 -0.11
C THR A 208 3.56 -7.96 -0.82
N GLY A 209 4.03 -9.03 -1.46
CA GLY A 209 3.20 -10.01 -2.17
C GLY A 209 2.71 -11.17 -1.29
N ASN A 210 1.83 -11.97 -1.85
CA ASN A 210 1.50 -13.33 -1.44
C ASN A 210 1.25 -14.15 -2.72
N ILE A 211 0.92 -15.44 -2.62
CA ILE A 211 0.74 -16.33 -3.78
C ILE A 211 -0.25 -15.81 -4.85
N CYS A 212 -1.17 -14.90 -4.50
CA CYS A 212 -2.16 -14.37 -5.43
C CYS A 212 -1.56 -13.50 -6.56
N ASN A 213 -0.26 -13.18 -6.55
CA ASN A 213 0.41 -12.54 -7.67
C ASN A 213 0.81 -13.53 -8.79
N VAL A 214 0.94 -14.82 -8.48
CA VAL A 214 1.42 -15.86 -9.42
C VAL A 214 0.41 -16.98 -9.65
N ALA A 215 -0.60 -17.12 -8.79
CA ALA A 215 -1.62 -18.15 -8.92
C ALA A 215 -3.01 -17.62 -8.56
N VAL A 216 -4.03 -18.17 -9.23
CA VAL A 216 -5.44 -17.92 -8.90
C VAL A 216 -5.86 -18.93 -7.83
N LEU A 217 -6.15 -18.43 -6.63
CA LEU A 217 -6.75 -19.24 -5.56
C LEU A 217 -8.28 -19.08 -5.62
N PRO A 218 -9.06 -20.15 -5.83
CA PRO A 218 -10.52 -20.09 -5.93
C PRO A 218 -11.18 -19.97 -4.55
N VAL A 219 -10.81 -18.96 -3.79
CA VAL A 219 -11.33 -18.65 -2.45
C VAL A 219 -12.00 -17.28 -2.53
N PRO A 220 -13.34 -17.16 -2.44
CA PRO A 220 -14.06 -15.89 -2.59
C PRO A 220 -13.53 -14.75 -1.71
N LEU A 221 -13.09 -15.05 -0.48
CA LEU A 221 -12.44 -14.08 0.42
C LEU A 221 -11.18 -13.43 -0.19
N LEU A 222 -10.47 -14.14 -1.05
CA LEU A 222 -9.22 -13.66 -1.65
C LEU A 222 -9.43 -12.92 -2.98
N LEU A 223 -10.66 -12.79 -3.49
CA LEU A 223 -10.90 -12.22 -4.82
C LEU A 223 -10.33 -10.80 -4.96
N ASN A 224 -10.79 -9.86 -4.14
CA ASN A 224 -10.34 -8.46 -4.23
C ASN A 224 -8.84 -8.32 -3.92
N GLY A 225 -8.36 -9.08 -2.94
CA GLY A 225 -6.95 -9.13 -2.59
C GLY A 225 -6.11 -9.62 -3.76
N GLY A 226 -6.52 -10.70 -4.42
CA GLY A 226 -5.86 -11.28 -5.58
C GLY A 226 -5.88 -10.38 -6.80
N MET A 227 -7.01 -9.73 -7.09
CA MET A 227 -7.09 -8.67 -8.10
C MET A 227 -6.03 -7.59 -7.85
N GLY A 228 -5.92 -7.13 -6.61
CA GLY A 228 -4.94 -6.13 -6.22
C GLY A 228 -3.48 -6.60 -6.36
N LYS A 229 -3.19 -7.84 -5.91
CA LYS A 229 -1.83 -8.41 -6.00
C LYS A 229 -1.38 -8.65 -7.44
N ALA A 230 -2.26 -9.18 -8.29
CA ALA A 230 -1.96 -9.42 -9.70
C ALA A 230 -1.76 -8.10 -10.46
N ALA A 231 -2.66 -7.12 -10.27
CA ALA A 231 -2.55 -5.81 -10.91
C ALA A 231 -1.26 -5.09 -10.50
N THR A 232 -0.89 -5.16 -9.22
CA THR A 232 0.34 -4.52 -8.73
C THR A 232 1.60 -5.22 -9.22
N ALA A 233 1.63 -6.54 -9.23
CA ALA A 233 2.74 -7.29 -9.80
C ALA A 233 2.95 -6.97 -11.28
N TYR A 234 1.87 -6.78 -12.05
CA TYR A 234 1.95 -6.41 -13.45
C TYR A 234 2.67 -5.07 -13.66
N TRP A 235 2.19 -3.99 -13.02
CA TRP A 235 2.83 -2.68 -13.23
C TRP A 235 4.24 -2.61 -12.62
N LEU A 236 4.52 -3.34 -11.53
CA LEU A 236 5.88 -3.44 -10.98
C LEU A 236 6.84 -4.11 -11.95
N GLY A 237 6.43 -5.20 -12.61
CA GLY A 237 7.25 -5.85 -13.63
C GLY A 237 7.56 -4.93 -14.81
N VAL A 238 6.57 -4.13 -15.23
CA VAL A 238 6.79 -3.09 -16.25
C VAL A 238 7.77 -2.02 -15.74
N ALA A 239 7.62 -1.56 -14.49
CA ALA A 239 8.48 -0.54 -13.90
C ALA A 239 9.92 -1.01 -13.71
N ASP A 240 10.16 -2.22 -13.18
CA ASP A 240 11.52 -2.78 -13.01
C ASP A 240 12.22 -2.85 -14.38
N GLY A 241 11.54 -3.37 -15.41
CA GLY A 241 12.07 -3.41 -16.77
C GLY A 241 12.34 -2.02 -17.36
N ALA A 242 11.46 -1.05 -17.14
CA ALA A 242 11.60 0.31 -17.68
C ALA A 242 12.67 1.14 -16.97
N TYR A 243 12.91 0.90 -15.67
CA TYR A 243 13.82 1.71 -14.85
C TYR A 243 15.13 1.01 -14.45
N THR A 244 15.34 -0.25 -14.81
CA THR A 244 16.58 -0.98 -14.50
C THR A 244 17.84 -0.28 -14.98
N ALA A 245 17.79 0.41 -16.14
CA ALA A 245 18.94 1.14 -16.68
C ALA A 245 19.34 2.37 -15.82
N LYS A 246 18.41 2.87 -14.99
CA LYS A 246 18.67 3.92 -13.98
C LYS A 246 19.13 3.33 -12.63
N GLY A 247 19.27 2.01 -12.54
CA GLY A 247 19.60 1.31 -11.29
C GLY A 247 18.47 1.25 -10.27
N TYR A 248 17.22 1.52 -10.69
CA TYR A 248 16.03 1.45 -9.85
C TYR A 248 15.47 0.04 -9.90
N ARG A 249 15.18 -0.55 -8.74
CA ARG A 249 14.70 -1.92 -8.58
C ARG A 249 13.42 -2.00 -7.77
#